data_AF-A0A1V5D4E8-F1
#
_entry.id   AF-A0A1V5D4E8-F1
#
_cell.length_a   1.000
_cell.length_b   1.000
_cell.length_c   1.000
_cell.angle_alpha   90.00
_cell.angle_beta   90.00
_cell.angle_gamma   90.00
#
_symmetry.space_group_name_H-M   'P 1'
#
loop_
_entity.id
_entity.type
_entity.pdbx_description
1 polymer ?
#
loop_
_entity_poly.entity_id
_entity_poly.type
_entity_poly.pdbx_seq_one_letter_code
_entity_poly.pdbx_strand_id
1 'polypeptide(L)'
;MSVKDTVVIVKPKPLEDVSQDATERIPLRSGRQIVVHGGEAEELISIVEPGGEISLTVRMTDAGPVFTLRGAQLKLESTRSITLEAGTINLHAQEEAVLRSEGALKIEAAKTMDLHCDDDLRVEGKIIHLN
;
A
#
# COMPACT_ATOMS: atom_id res chain seq x y z
N MET A 1 21.31 -14.81 12.30
CA MET A 1 21.74 -14.93 10.89
C MET A 1 21.52 -13.58 10.23
N SER A 2 22.59 -12.87 9.85
CA SER A 2 22.50 -11.49 9.35
C SER A 2 22.10 -11.51 7.87
N VAL A 3 20.93 -10.96 7.54
CA VAL A 3 20.48 -10.78 6.15
C VAL A 3 21.31 -9.64 5.57
N LYS A 4 22.19 -9.95 4.62
CA LYS A 4 22.91 -8.92 3.86
C LYS A 4 21.95 -8.33 2.85
N ASP A 5 21.43 -7.13 3.12
CA ASP A 5 20.64 -6.33 2.19
C ASP A 5 21.47 -6.02 0.95
N THR A 6 21.35 -6.88 -0.07
CA THR A 6 21.91 -6.63 -1.39
C THR A 6 20.94 -5.74 -2.12
N VAL A 7 21.13 -4.42 -2.00
CA VAL A 7 20.39 -3.44 -2.80
C VAL A 7 20.84 -3.64 -4.26
N VAL A 8 19.96 -4.19 -5.09
CA VAL A 8 20.16 -4.20 -6.54
C VAL A 8 19.88 -2.79 -7.02
N ILE A 9 20.92 -1.99 -7.18
CA ILE A 9 20.83 -0.67 -7.79
C ILE A 9 20.69 -0.90 -9.31
N VAL A 10 19.47 -0.76 -9.83
CA VAL A 10 19.26 -0.63 -11.28
C VAL A 10 19.93 0.68 -11.67
N LYS A 11 21.02 0.59 -12.44
CA LYS A 11 21.70 1.79 -12.93
C LYS A 11 20.75 2.51 -13.87
N PRO A 12 20.47 3.80 -13.68
CA PRO A 12 19.63 4.54 -14.63
C PRO A 12 20.32 4.52 -16.00
N LYS A 13 19.62 3.99 -17.00
CA LYS A 13 20.02 4.13 -18.41
C LYS A 13 19.78 5.59 -18.81
N PRO A 14 20.68 6.25 -19.56
CA PRO A 14 20.43 7.59 -20.08
C PRO A 14 19.09 7.66 -20.81
N LEU A 15 18.33 8.73 -20.61
CA LEU A 15 16.98 8.92 -21.18
C LEU A 15 16.95 8.79 -22.72
N GLU A 16 18.10 8.99 -23.37
CA GLU A 16 18.27 8.93 -24.83
C GLU A 16 18.35 7.50 -25.41
N ASP A 17 18.38 6.46 -24.57
CA ASP A 17 18.60 5.06 -24.99
C ASP A 17 17.48 4.12 -24.47
N VAL A 18 16.29 4.65 -24.20
CA VAL A 18 15.11 3.86 -23.82
C VAL A 18 14.40 3.40 -25.09
N SER A 19 14.56 2.13 -25.45
CA SER A 19 13.76 1.47 -26.49
C SER A 19 12.27 1.56 -26.14
N GLN A 20 11.43 1.98 -27.10
CA GLN A 20 10.00 2.30 -26.93
C GLN A 20 9.09 1.13 -26.47
N ASP A 21 9.62 -0.06 -26.24
CA ASP A 21 8.93 -1.25 -25.70
C ASP A 21 9.93 -2.14 -24.93
N ALA A 22 10.61 -1.55 -23.94
CA ALA A 22 11.59 -2.28 -23.15
C ALA A 22 10.90 -2.99 -21.97
N THR A 23 10.86 -4.32 -22.02
CA THR A 23 10.55 -5.13 -20.84
C THR A 23 11.85 -5.60 -20.20
N GLU A 24 12.14 -5.12 -18.99
CA GLU A 24 13.25 -5.60 -18.18
C GLU A 24 12.75 -6.54 -17.08
N ARG A 25 13.47 -7.65 -16.87
CA ARG A 25 13.16 -8.63 -15.82
C ARG A 25 14.37 -8.84 -14.93
N ILE A 26 14.18 -8.63 -13.63
CA ILE A 26 15.22 -8.79 -12.61
C ILE A 26 14.82 -9.97 -11.71
N PRO A 27 15.51 -11.13 -11.82
CA PRO A 27 15.22 -12.27 -10.96
C PRO A 27 15.70 -12.01 -9.52
N LEU A 28 14.89 -12.37 -8.54
CA LEU A 28 15.23 -12.33 -7.11
C LEU A 28 15.57 -13.73 -6.61
N ARG A 29 16.42 -13.83 -5.59
CA ARG A 29 16.84 -15.11 -5.00
C ARG A 29 15.70 -15.95 -4.41
N SER A 30 14.56 -15.32 -4.15
CA SER A 30 13.35 -15.97 -3.65
C SER A 30 12.54 -16.69 -4.74
N GLY A 31 12.98 -16.64 -6.01
CA GLY A 31 12.22 -17.12 -7.17
C GLY A 31 11.22 -16.09 -7.73
N ARG A 32 11.06 -14.95 -7.05
CA ARG A 32 10.28 -13.80 -7.54
C ARG A 32 11.01 -13.09 -8.68
N GLN A 33 10.27 -12.28 -9.43
CA GLN A 33 10.84 -11.41 -10.47
C GLN A 33 10.30 -9.99 -10.33
N ILE A 34 11.17 -9.00 -10.43
CA ILE A 34 10.75 -7.62 -10.67
C ILE A 34 10.65 -7.46 -12.19
N VAL A 35 9.52 -6.97 -12.68
CA VAL A 35 9.29 -6.70 -14.09
C VAL A 35 9.04 -5.21 -14.27
N VAL A 36 9.79 -4.59 -15.15
CA VAL A 36 9.61 -3.19 -15.54
C VAL A 36 9.23 -3.18 -17.01
N HIS A 37 8.07 -2.64 -17.33
CA HIS A 37 7.66 -2.34 -18.70
C HIS A 37 7.70 -0.83 -18.85
N GLY A 38 8.54 -0.35 -19.76
CA GLY A 38 8.56 1.04 -20.20
C GLY A 38 8.24 1.08 -21.69
N GLY A 39 7.04 1.55 -22.02
CA GLY A 39 6.62 1.79 -23.40
C GLY A 39 5.63 2.94 -23.50
N GLU A 40 5.37 3.43 -24.72
CA GLU A 40 4.49 4.60 -24.94
C GLU A 40 3.07 4.39 -24.44
N ALA A 41 2.62 3.13 -24.33
CA ALA A 41 1.26 2.79 -23.91
C ALA A 41 1.11 2.60 -22.39
N GLU A 42 2.14 2.13 -21.68
CA GLU A 42 2.07 1.85 -20.25
C GLU A 42 3.47 1.80 -19.62
N GLU A 43 3.66 2.58 -18.56
CA GLU A 43 4.81 2.44 -17.66
C GLU A 43 4.36 1.67 -16.41
N LEU A 44 4.94 0.48 -16.22
CA LEU A 44 4.48 -0.49 -15.22
C LEU A 44 5.66 -1.16 -14.52
N ILE A 45 5.66 -1.12 -13.19
CA ILE A 45 6.57 -1.91 -12.34
C ILE A 45 5.74 -2.99 -11.64
N SER A 46 6.21 -4.23 -11.63
CA SER A 46 5.51 -5.34 -10.98
C SER A 46 6.45 -6.29 -10.25
N ILE A 47 5.99 -6.89 -9.15
CA ILE A 47 6.64 -8.04 -8.52
C ILE A 47 5.81 -9.29 -8.80
N VAL A 48 6.39 -10.22 -9.56
CA VAL A 48 5.80 -11.50 -9.90
C VAL A 48 6.30 -12.56 -8.92
N GLU A 49 5.38 -13.24 -8.27
CA GLU A 49 5.62 -14.36 -7.36
C GLU A 49 6.10 -15.61 -8.11
N PRO A 50 6.74 -16.60 -7.45
CA PRO A 50 7.21 -17.82 -8.11
C PRO A 50 6.10 -18.60 -8.83
N GLY A 51 4.84 -18.44 -8.39
CA GLY A 51 3.65 -19.05 -9.02
C GLY A 51 3.05 -18.24 -10.17
N GLY A 52 3.62 -17.09 -10.54
CA GLY A 52 3.13 -16.23 -11.62
C GLY A 52 2.15 -15.12 -11.19
N GLU A 53 1.63 -15.17 -9.96
CA GLU A 53 0.78 -14.11 -9.40
C GLU A 53 1.55 -12.79 -9.19
N ILE A 54 0.86 -11.65 -9.27
CA ILE A 54 1.46 -10.33 -9.01
C ILE A 54 1.14 -9.87 -7.59
N SER A 55 2.18 -9.56 -6.80
CA SER A 55 2.04 -9.10 -5.41
C SER A 55 2.17 -7.58 -5.24
N LEU A 56 2.80 -6.90 -6.20
CA LEU A 56 2.88 -5.45 -6.27
C LEU A 56 2.78 -5.01 -7.72
N THR A 57 2.00 -3.96 -7.96
CA THR A 57 1.90 -3.24 -9.23
C THR A 57 2.04 -1.75 -8.94
N VAL A 58 2.90 -1.06 -9.68
CA VAL A 58 2.96 0.41 -9.76
C VAL A 58 2.74 0.79 -11.21
N ARG A 59 1.55 1.31 -11.51
CA ARG A 59 1.20 1.79 -12.85
C ARG A 59 1.31 3.30 -12.87
N MET A 60 2.13 3.85 -13.76
CA MET A 60 2.15 5.30 -13.96
C MET A 60 0.94 5.68 -14.82
N THR A 61 0.20 6.69 -14.38
CA THR A 61 -0.94 7.24 -15.12
C THR A 61 -0.79 8.76 -15.21
N ASP A 62 -1.55 9.41 -16.08
CA ASP A 62 -1.54 10.88 -16.21
C ASP A 62 -1.91 11.59 -14.89
N ALA A 63 -2.69 10.95 -14.03
CA ALA A 63 -3.07 11.46 -12.71
C ALA A 63 -2.00 11.18 -11.63
N GLY A 64 -0.92 10.47 -11.98
CA GLY A 64 0.11 10.00 -11.07
C GLY A 64 0.15 8.47 -10.93
N PRO A 65 1.09 7.93 -10.14
CA PRO A 65 1.25 6.50 -9.93
C PRO A 65 0.10 5.87 -9.13
N VAL A 66 -0.40 4.73 -9.62
CA VAL A 66 -1.38 3.89 -8.92
C VAL A 66 -0.67 2.65 -8.39
N PHE A 67 -0.73 2.47 -7.06
CA PHE A 67 -0.15 1.34 -6.35
C PHE A 67 -1.22 0.29 -6.07
N THR A 68 -0.92 -0.97 -6.35
CA THR A 68 -1.77 -2.11 -5.96
C THR A 68 -0.90 -3.15 -5.29
N LEU A 69 -1.27 -3.55 -4.07
CA LEU A 69 -0.56 -4.55 -3.30
C LEU A 69 -1.47 -5.73 -2.99
N ARG A 70 -0.95 -6.93 -3.18
CA ARG A 70 -1.58 -8.20 -2.80
C ARG A 70 -0.54 -9.05 -2.10
N GLY A 71 -0.82 -9.47 -0.89
CA GLY A 71 0.10 -10.30 -0.13
C GLY A 71 -0.53 -10.85 1.13
N ALA A 72 0.22 -11.67 1.85
CA ALA A 72 -0.24 -12.27 3.10
C ALA A 72 -0.37 -11.25 4.24
N GLN A 73 0.47 -10.20 4.25
CA GLN A 73 0.48 -9.18 5.30
C GLN A 73 1.03 -7.85 4.78
N LEU A 74 0.39 -6.74 5.15
CA LEU A 74 0.91 -5.38 5.00
C LEU A 74 1.12 -4.79 6.40
N LYS A 75 2.33 -4.28 6.68
CA LYS A 75 2.68 -3.67 7.96
C LYS A 75 3.26 -2.28 7.71
N LEU A 76 2.68 -1.27 8.34
CA LEU A 76 3.18 0.11 8.32
C LEU A 76 3.67 0.46 9.73
N GLU A 77 4.97 0.75 9.87
CA GLU A 77 5.59 1.14 11.14
C GLU A 77 6.32 2.47 10.96
N SER A 78 6.20 3.35 11.95
CA SER A 78 6.91 4.63 11.98
C SER A 78 7.28 5.00 13.41
N THR A 79 8.46 5.58 13.59
CA THR A 79 8.93 6.05 14.90
C THR A 79 8.35 7.39 15.31
N ARG A 80 7.74 8.13 14.37
CA ARG A 80 7.17 9.46 14.61
C ARG A 80 5.71 9.53 14.26
N SER A 81 5.38 9.38 12.98
CA SER A 81 4.01 9.51 12.48
C SER A 81 3.77 8.73 11.20
N ILE A 82 2.53 8.33 10.99
CA ILE A 82 1.97 7.88 9.71
C ILE A 82 0.81 8.83 9.42
N THR A 83 0.79 9.43 8.22
CA THR A 83 -0.26 10.34 7.76
C THR A 83 -0.87 9.78 6.49
N LEU A 84 -2.20 9.70 6.43
CA LEU A 84 -2.96 9.30 5.24
C LEU A 84 -3.83 10.48 4.82
N GLU A 85 -3.56 11.04 3.64
CA GLU A 85 -4.30 12.17 3.08
C GLU A 85 -4.83 11.78 1.70
N ALA A 86 -6.15 11.86 1.53
CA ALA A 86 -6.82 11.59 0.26
C ALA A 86 -8.21 12.24 0.27
N GLY A 87 -8.78 12.42 -0.92
CA GLY A 87 -10.20 12.81 -1.03
C GLY A 87 -11.15 11.76 -0.46
N THR A 88 -10.74 10.48 -0.42
CA THR A 88 -11.51 9.39 0.20
C THR A 88 -10.55 8.32 0.71
N ILE A 89 -10.80 7.81 1.92
CA ILE A 89 -10.11 6.66 2.50
C ILE A 89 -11.18 5.60 2.81
N ASN A 90 -11.05 4.42 2.23
CA ASN A 90 -11.91 3.27 2.51
C ASN A 90 -11.08 2.18 3.19
N LEU A 91 -11.51 1.75 4.38
CA LEU A 91 -10.91 0.66 5.13
C LEU A 91 -11.94 -0.47 5.23
N HIS A 92 -11.58 -1.66 4.77
CA HIS A 92 -12.43 -2.84 4.81
C HIS A 92 -11.62 -4.02 5.31
N ALA A 93 -12.19 -4.75 6.27
CA ALA A 93 -11.65 -5.99 6.79
C ALA A 93 -12.75 -7.06 6.76
N GLN A 94 -12.39 -8.30 6.42
CA GLN A 94 -13.35 -9.41 6.36
C GLN A 94 -13.68 -9.98 7.74
N GLU A 95 -12.69 -10.00 8.65
CA GLU A 95 -12.83 -10.58 9.98
C GLU A 95 -12.88 -9.49 11.06
N GLU A 96 -11.83 -8.68 11.18
CA GLU A 96 -11.74 -7.66 12.23
C GLU A 96 -10.96 -6.43 11.74
N ALA A 97 -11.46 -5.24 12.09
CA ALA A 97 -10.74 -3.98 11.97
C ALA A 97 -10.59 -3.34 13.37
N VAL A 98 -9.36 -3.04 13.76
CA VAL A 98 -9.06 -2.58 15.13
C VAL A 98 -8.26 -1.28 15.09
N LEU A 99 -8.82 -0.22 15.68
CA LEU A 99 -8.12 1.05 15.92
C LEU A 99 -7.80 1.15 17.42
N ARG A 100 -6.52 1.20 17.77
CA ARG A 100 -6.04 1.31 19.16
C ARG A 100 -5.04 2.45 19.28
N SER A 101 -5.10 3.15 20.40
CA SER A 101 -4.12 4.15 20.83
C SER A 101 -3.84 3.94 22.30
N GLU A 102 -2.57 3.99 22.71
CA GLU A 102 -2.20 4.00 24.13
C GLU A 102 -2.53 5.34 24.80
N GLY A 103 -2.60 6.41 23.99
CA GLY A 103 -3.02 7.74 24.42
C GLY A 103 -4.45 8.04 23.97
N ALA A 104 -4.64 9.21 23.37
CA ALA A 104 -5.94 9.59 22.83
C ALA A 104 -6.16 8.97 21.44
N LEU A 105 -7.41 8.58 21.15
CA LEU A 105 -7.93 8.36 19.80
C LEU A 105 -8.94 9.46 19.52
N LYS A 106 -8.77 10.20 18.42
CA LYS A 106 -9.70 11.25 17.97
C LYS A 106 -10.23 10.86 16.59
N ILE A 107 -11.54 10.89 16.45
CA ILE A 107 -12.24 10.69 15.18
C ILE A 107 -13.16 11.91 15.03
N GLU A 108 -12.97 12.68 13.97
CA GLU A 108 -13.66 13.95 13.75
C GLU A 108 -14.29 13.95 12.36
N ALA A 109 -15.53 14.42 12.27
CA ALA A 109 -16.23 14.63 11.00
C ALA A 109 -16.86 16.02 11.00
N ALA A 110 -16.63 16.79 9.93
CA ALA A 110 -17.13 18.17 9.84
C ALA A 110 -18.64 18.27 9.60
N LYS A 111 -19.27 17.17 9.15
CA LYS A 111 -20.72 17.12 8.84
C LYS A 111 -21.37 15.99 9.63
N THR A 112 -21.33 14.77 9.09
CA THR A 112 -22.01 13.60 9.65
C THR A 112 -20.99 12.52 9.99
N MET A 113 -21.22 11.84 11.09
CA MET A 113 -20.54 10.61 11.46
C MET A 113 -21.60 9.54 11.69
N ASP A 114 -21.58 8.49 10.87
CA ASP A 114 -22.51 7.36 10.96
C ASP A 114 -21.79 6.14 11.51
N LEU A 115 -22.36 5.53 12.56
CA LEU A 115 -21.92 4.25 13.10
C LEU A 115 -23.09 3.28 12.96
N HIS A 116 -22.86 2.16 12.27
CA HIS A 116 -23.84 1.11 12.07
C HIS A 116 -23.27 -0.23 12.55
N CYS A 117 -24.07 -0.98 13.31
CA CYS A 117 -23.77 -2.35 13.72
C CYS A 117 -25.07 -3.15 13.66
N ASP A 118 -25.02 -4.35 13.09
CA ASP A 118 -26.20 -5.22 12.97
C ASP A 118 -26.56 -5.91 14.31
N ASP A 119 -25.60 -6.02 15.22
CA ASP A 119 -25.75 -6.69 16.52
C ASP A 119 -25.57 -5.68 17.67
N ASP A 120 -24.45 -5.70 18.39
CA ASP A 120 -24.22 -4.82 19.54
C ASP A 120 -23.23 -3.68 19.25
N LEU A 121 -23.61 -2.46 19.64
CA LEU A 121 -22.72 -1.30 19.68
C LEU A 121 -22.51 -0.89 21.14
N ARG A 122 -21.33 -1.21 21.67
CA ARG A 122 -20.95 -0.89 23.05
C ARG A 122 -20.02 0.32 23.12
N VAL A 123 -20.46 1.36 23.84
CA VAL A 123 -19.66 2.55 24.14
C VAL A 123 -19.45 2.62 25.64
N GLU A 124 -18.19 2.58 26.07
CA GLU A 124 -17.83 2.62 27.48
C GLU A 124 -16.90 3.78 27.80
N GLY A 125 -17.16 4.43 28.93
CA GLY A 125 -16.31 5.48 29.44
C GLY A 125 -16.77 5.90 30.83
N LYS A 126 -15.89 6.53 31.60
CA LYS A 126 -16.27 7.16 32.87
C LYS A 126 -17.34 8.25 32.66
N ILE A 127 -17.28 8.92 31.52
CA ILE A 127 -18.22 9.95 31.09
C ILE A 127 -18.47 9.77 29.60
N ILE A 128 -19.74 9.70 29.21
CA ILE A 128 -20.18 9.72 27.81
C ILE A 128 -21.12 10.91 27.68
N HIS A 129 -20.72 11.89 26.89
CA HIS A 129 -21.57 13.04 26.56
C HIS A 129 -22.35 12.72 25.29
N LEU A 130 -23.67 12.61 25.43
CA LEU A 130 -24.60 12.50 24.31
C LEU A 130 -25.48 13.75 24.36
N ASN A 131 -25.52 14.51 23.27
CA ASN A 131 -26.33 15.70 23.13
C ASN A 131 -27.26 15.55 21.93
#